data_AF-A0A519LK67-F1
#
_entry.id   AF-A0A519LK67-F1
#
_cell.length_a   1.000
_cell.length_b   1.000
_cell.length_c   1.000
_cell.angle_alpha   90.00
_cell.angle_beta   90.00
_cell.angle_gamma   90.00
#
_symmetry.space_group_name_H-M   'P 1'
#
loop_
_entity.id
_entity.type
_entity.pdbx_description
1 polymer ?
#
loop_
_entity_poly.entity_id
_entity_poly.type
_entity_poly.pdbx_seq_one_letter_code
_entity_poly.pdbx_strand_id
1 'polypeptide(L)'
;MRDRSPVLIQASYDGDFNGAWFEFRKDGTYKFVDHAGIGADITRGKYEINDTLIFLDKSRIGHIIVANKLAIRMDSTNRKMLIQIDEKHSALNDKFKFIVNNDFEN
;
A
#
# COMPACT_ATOMS: atom_id res chain seq x y z
N MET A 1 -13.63 -11.71 14.77
CA MET A 1 -13.78 -10.24 14.65
C MET A 1 -12.61 -9.76 13.83
N ARG A 2 -12.91 -9.21 12.65
CA ARG A 2 -11.93 -8.81 11.63
C ARG A 2 -11.14 -7.59 12.10
N ASP A 3 -9.94 -7.41 11.54
CA ASP A 3 -9.18 -6.17 11.60
C ASP A 3 -8.84 -5.72 13.06
N ARG A 4 -8.52 -6.70 13.93
CA ARG A 4 -8.26 -6.49 15.37
C ARG A 4 -6.85 -5.97 15.70
N SER A 5 -5.85 -6.29 14.89
CA SER A 5 -4.47 -5.88 15.15
C SER A 5 -4.27 -4.40 14.81
N PRO A 6 -3.48 -3.64 15.60
CA PRO A 6 -3.17 -2.24 15.30
C PRO A 6 -2.63 -2.04 13.89
N VAL A 7 -3.04 -0.94 13.25
CA VAL A 7 -2.45 -0.48 11.99
C VAL A 7 -1.02 -0.01 12.28
N LEU A 8 -0.07 -0.51 11.51
CA LEU A 8 1.34 -0.12 11.53
C LEU A 8 1.60 0.99 10.51
N ILE A 9 1.20 0.77 9.25
CA ILE A 9 1.35 1.73 8.15
C ILE A 9 -0.02 1.96 7.52
N GLN A 10 -0.40 3.22 7.39
CA GLN A 10 -1.53 3.63 6.57
C GLN A 10 -1.03 4.50 5.42
N ALA A 11 -1.36 4.12 4.19
CA ALA A 11 -0.95 4.86 3.01
C ALA A 11 -2.10 5.02 2.02
N SER A 12 -2.32 6.24 1.53
CA SER A 12 -3.42 6.54 0.59
C SER A 12 -2.90 7.12 -0.73
N TYR A 13 -3.63 6.79 -1.77
CA TYR A 13 -3.56 7.37 -3.10
C TYR A 13 -4.91 8.04 -3.32
N ASP A 14 -4.94 9.37 -3.44
CA ASP A 14 -6.21 10.11 -3.54
C ASP A 14 -6.87 9.90 -4.91
N GLY A 15 -6.07 9.70 -5.96
CA GLY A 15 -6.53 9.62 -7.35
C GLY A 15 -7.27 10.87 -7.83
N ASP A 16 -7.49 10.98 -9.14
CA ASP A 16 -8.23 12.13 -9.69
C ASP A 16 -9.76 12.01 -9.50
N PHE A 17 -10.27 10.77 -9.32
CA PHE A 17 -11.72 10.49 -9.16
C PHE A 17 -12.03 9.34 -8.18
N ASN A 18 -11.06 8.48 -7.88
CA ASN A 18 -11.20 7.20 -7.19
C ASN A 18 -9.96 6.96 -6.33
N GLY A 19 -10.11 7.11 -5.01
CA GLY A 19 -9.01 6.92 -4.06
C GLY A 19 -8.79 5.45 -3.73
N ALA A 20 -7.57 5.10 -3.35
CA ALA A 20 -7.25 3.79 -2.81
C ALA A 20 -6.34 3.90 -1.60
N TRP A 21 -6.44 2.98 -0.64
CA TRP A 21 -5.54 2.99 0.51
C TRP A 21 -5.21 1.60 1.03
N PHE A 22 -4.05 1.54 1.66
CA PHE A 22 -3.59 0.41 2.44
C PHE A 22 -3.70 0.70 3.93
N GLU A 23 -4.02 -0.34 4.67
CA GLU A 23 -3.74 -0.50 6.09
C GLU A 23 -2.93 -1.77 6.28
N PHE A 24 -1.64 -1.64 6.60
CA PHE A 24 -0.78 -2.74 7.02
C PHE A 24 -0.83 -2.86 8.53
N ARG A 25 -0.99 -4.07 9.06
CA ARG A 25 -1.23 -4.32 10.49
C ARG A 25 -0.12 -5.13 11.14
N LYS A 26 0.11 -4.92 12.43
CA LYS A 26 1.18 -5.56 13.20
C LYS A 26 1.17 -7.09 13.19
N ASP A 27 0.05 -7.72 12.83
CA ASP A 27 -0.06 -9.18 12.72
C ASP A 27 0.32 -9.74 11.33
N GLY A 28 0.90 -8.91 10.45
CA GLY A 28 1.29 -9.31 9.10
C GLY A 28 0.12 -9.39 8.12
N THR A 29 -1.03 -8.79 8.45
CA THR A 29 -2.17 -8.68 7.53
C THR A 29 -2.32 -7.29 6.94
N TYR A 30 -2.82 -7.18 5.71
CA TYR A 30 -3.20 -5.90 5.13
C TYR A 30 -4.66 -5.88 4.71
N LYS A 31 -5.21 -4.67 4.68
CA LYS A 31 -6.47 -4.32 4.02
C LYS A 31 -6.16 -3.29 2.94
N PHE A 32 -6.54 -3.61 1.72
CA PHE A 32 -6.51 -2.68 0.59
C PHE A 32 -7.94 -2.32 0.21
N VAL A 33 -8.22 -1.04 0.06
CA VAL A 33 -9.52 -0.55 -0.39
C VAL A 33 -9.34 0.27 -1.64
N ASP A 34 -10.09 -0.06 -2.68
CA ASP A 34 -10.15 0.62 -3.97
C ASP A 34 -11.54 1.24 -4.10
N HIS A 35 -11.66 2.56 -3.97
CA HIS A 35 -12.92 3.26 -4.15
C HIS A 35 -13.15 3.52 -5.64
N ALA A 36 -14.18 2.90 -6.21
CA ALA A 36 -14.57 3.11 -7.59
C ALA A 36 -16.02 3.63 -7.67
N GLY A 37 -16.21 4.95 -7.60
CA GLY A 37 -17.50 5.63 -7.81
C GLY A 37 -18.61 5.25 -6.82
N ILE A 38 -19.28 4.12 -7.04
CA ILE A 38 -20.43 3.61 -6.27
C ILE A 38 -20.02 2.35 -5.50
N GLY A 39 -19.08 2.47 -4.58
CA GLY A 39 -18.64 1.36 -3.72
C GLY A 39 -17.15 1.35 -3.47
N ALA A 40 -16.73 0.41 -2.63
CA ALA A 40 -15.32 0.16 -2.34
C ALA A 40 -15.05 -1.34 -2.44
N ASP A 41 -14.12 -1.73 -3.29
CA ASP A 41 -13.62 -3.10 -3.32
C ASP A 41 -12.59 -3.27 -2.22
N ILE A 42 -12.87 -4.17 -1.28
CA ILE A 42 -11.99 -4.43 -0.14
C ILE A 42 -11.28 -5.76 -0.33
N THR A 43 -9.98 -5.69 -0.58
CA THR A 43 -9.10 -6.85 -0.62
C THR A 43 -8.32 -6.98 0.69
N ARG A 44 -8.13 -8.22 1.15
CA ARG A 44 -7.29 -8.54 2.32
C ARG A 44 -6.30 -9.63 1.98
N GLY A 45 -5.17 -9.62 2.66
CA GLY A 45 -4.13 -10.62 2.50
C GLY A 45 -3.08 -10.52 3.60
N LYS A 46 -1.99 -11.27 3.41
CA LYS A 46 -0.80 -11.23 4.23
C LYS A 46 0.31 -10.43 3.57
N TYR A 47 1.17 -9.84 4.38
CA TYR A 47 2.38 -9.19 3.91
C TYR A 47 3.57 -9.52 4.79
N GLU A 48 4.75 -9.32 4.22
CA GLU A 48 6.02 -9.29 4.95
C GLU A 48 6.66 -7.92 4.74
N ILE A 49 7.38 -7.43 5.75
CA ILE A 49 8.17 -6.19 5.66
C ILE A 49 9.62 -6.51 6.00
N ASN A 50 10.53 -6.08 5.15
CA ASN A 50 11.97 -6.19 5.36
C ASN A 50 12.60 -4.83 5.02
N ASP A 51 13.07 -4.13 6.05
CA ASP A 51 13.55 -2.76 5.98
C ASP A 51 12.56 -1.83 5.25
N THR A 52 12.92 -1.39 4.04
CA THR A 52 12.13 -0.47 3.22
C THR A 52 11.26 -1.17 2.18
N LEU A 53 11.17 -2.51 2.22
CA LEU A 53 10.42 -3.31 1.26
C LEU A 53 9.24 -4.01 1.92
N ILE A 54 8.08 -3.90 1.30
CA ILE A 54 6.86 -4.62 1.67
C ILE A 54 6.53 -5.60 0.55
N PHE A 55 6.26 -6.86 0.92
CA PHE A 55 5.92 -7.96 0.03
C PHE A 55 4.49 -8.40 0.30
N LEU A 56 3.62 -8.28 -0.68
CA LEU A 56 2.24 -8.72 -0.62
C LEU A 56 2.14 -10.20 -1.03
N ASP A 57 1.20 -10.93 -0.42
CA ASP A 57 0.82 -12.28 -0.84
C ASP A 57 0.12 -12.33 -2.21
N LYS A 58 -0.27 -11.17 -2.76
CA LYS A 58 -0.94 -11.02 -4.05
C LYS A 58 -0.09 -10.17 -4.99
N SER A 59 0.11 -10.65 -6.20
CA SER A 59 0.82 -9.93 -7.27
C SER A 59 -0.06 -8.93 -8.03
N ARG A 60 -1.39 -9.03 -7.90
CA ARG A 60 -2.33 -8.11 -8.52
C ARG A 60 -3.57 -7.91 -7.63
N ILE A 61 -4.01 -6.67 -7.50
CA ILE A 61 -5.27 -6.29 -6.85
C ILE A 61 -5.91 -5.19 -7.69
N GLY A 62 -7.01 -5.53 -8.37
CA GLY A 62 -7.64 -4.64 -9.34
C GLY A 62 -6.67 -4.20 -10.44
N HIS A 63 -6.72 -2.92 -10.79
CA HIS A 63 -5.85 -2.28 -11.77
C HIS A 63 -4.78 -1.38 -11.12
N ILE A 64 -4.91 -1.09 -9.83
CA ILE A 64 -4.02 -0.20 -9.08
C ILE A 64 -2.77 -0.95 -8.64
N ILE A 65 -2.93 -2.16 -8.09
CA ILE A 65 -1.80 -2.99 -7.64
C ILE A 65 -1.49 -4.01 -8.73
N VAL A 66 -0.33 -3.85 -9.35
CA VAL A 66 0.18 -4.64 -10.48
C VAL A 66 1.49 -5.37 -10.16
N ALA A 67 2.02 -5.20 -8.95
CA ALA A 67 3.14 -5.97 -8.41
C ALA A 67 2.92 -6.29 -6.94
N ASN A 68 3.56 -7.36 -6.47
CA ASN A 68 3.55 -7.72 -5.04
C ASN A 68 4.61 -6.98 -4.22
N LYS A 69 5.55 -6.26 -4.85
CA LYS A 69 6.66 -5.59 -4.14
C LYS A 69 6.42 -4.08 -4.11
N LEU A 70 6.40 -3.53 -2.90
CA LEU A 70 6.32 -2.09 -2.63
C LEU A 70 7.60 -1.63 -1.94
N ALA A 71 8.14 -0.49 -2.34
CA ALA A 71 9.21 0.18 -1.61
C ALA A 71 8.68 1.41 -0.87
N ILE A 72 9.12 1.58 0.37
CA ILE A 72 9.02 2.81 1.14
C ILE A 72 10.12 3.76 0.65
N ARG A 73 9.74 4.90 0.07
CA ARG A 73 10.66 5.93 -0.42
C ARG A 73 10.25 7.31 0.09
N MET A 74 11.18 8.25 0.08
CA MET A 74 10.90 9.66 0.38
C MET A 74 10.65 10.44 -0.92
N ASP A 75 9.67 11.34 -0.93
CA ASP A 75 9.53 12.32 -2.00
C ASP A 75 10.43 13.55 -1.79
N SER A 76 10.39 14.48 -2.73
CA SER A 76 11.13 15.75 -2.67
C SER A 76 10.72 16.67 -1.51
N THR A 77 9.63 16.35 -0.82
CA THR A 77 9.12 17.07 0.35
C THR A 77 9.37 16.30 1.65
N ASN A 78 10.20 15.25 1.62
CA ASN A 78 10.48 14.36 2.74
C ASN A 78 9.24 13.63 3.30
N ARG A 79 8.26 13.30 2.47
CA ARG A 79 7.14 12.44 2.87
C ARG A 79 7.42 10.99 2.47
N LYS A 80 7.17 10.05 3.40
CA LYS A 80 7.23 8.61 3.13
C LYS A 80 6.12 8.24 2.14
N MET A 81 6.45 7.40 1.17
CA MET A 81 5.54 6.94 0.12
C MET A 81 5.77 5.47 -0.20
N LEU A 82 4.71 4.75 -0.53
CA LEU A 82 4.79 3.40 -1.08
C LEU A 82 4.74 3.46 -2.60
N ILE A 83 5.72 2.81 -3.23
CA ILE A 83 5.86 2.76 -4.69
C ILE A 83 6.00 1.31 -5.12
N GLN A 84 5.21 0.90 -6.11
CA GLN A 84 5.32 -0.43 -6.72
C GLN A 84 6.61 -0.54 -7.53
N ILE A 85 7.35 -1.62 -7.33
CA ILE A 85 8.63 -1.85 -8.00
C ILE A 85 8.69 -3.23 -8.66
N ASP A 86 9.51 -3.33 -9.70
CA ASP A 86 9.80 -4.60 -10.36
C ASP A 86 10.93 -5.38 -9.64
N GLU A 87 11.29 -6.54 -10.19
CA GLU A 87 12.39 -7.36 -9.66
C GLU A 87 13.77 -6.70 -9.78
N LYS A 88 13.92 -5.67 -10.62
CA LYS A 88 15.13 -4.86 -10.75
C LYS A 88 15.11 -3.64 -9.82
N HIS A 89 14.14 -3.56 -8.90
CA HIS A 89 13.88 -2.43 -8.00
C HIS A 89 13.56 -1.11 -8.70
N SER A 90 13.17 -1.17 -9.97
CA SER A 90 12.73 -0.01 -10.75
C SER A 90 11.25 0.27 -10.46
N ALA A 91 10.88 1.54 -10.34
CA ALA A 91 9.48 1.92 -10.14
C ALA A 91 8.66 1.54 -11.39
N LEU A 92 7.56 0.83 -11.19
CA LEU A 92 6.71 0.32 -12.28
C LEU A 92 5.81 1.39 -12.88
N ASN A 93 5.33 2.32 -12.05
CA ASN A 93 4.44 3.40 -12.46
C ASN A 93 4.53 4.56 -11.48
N ASP A 94 4.63 5.78 -11.98
CA ASP A 94 4.68 6.99 -11.18
C ASP A 94 3.29 7.52 -10.78
N LYS A 95 2.22 6.98 -11.38
CA LYS A 95 0.82 7.36 -11.10
C LYS A 95 0.29 6.78 -9.80
N PHE A 96 0.57 5.51 -9.49
CA PHE A 96 0.04 4.83 -8.30
C PHE A 96 1.03 4.87 -7.15
N LYS A 97 1.12 6.07 -6.57
CA LYS A 97 1.97 6.40 -5.44
C LYS A 97 1.10 6.62 -4.21
N PHE A 98 1.38 5.89 -3.13
CA PHE A 98 0.61 6.00 -1.89
C PHE A 98 1.39 6.83 -0.88
N ILE A 99 0.84 7.95 -0.44
CA ILE A 99 1.43 8.78 0.61
C ILE A 99 1.18 8.08 1.95
N VAL A 100 2.25 7.86 2.73
CA VAL A 100 2.13 7.31 4.07
C VAL A 100 1.61 8.42 5.00
N ASN A 101 0.37 8.27 5.47
CA ASN A 101 -0.30 9.24 6.33
C ASN A 101 -0.05 8.96 7.81
N ASN A 102 0.26 7.70 8.13
CA ASN A 102 0.56 7.28 9.48
C ASN A 102 1.54 6.11 9.46
N ASP A 103 2.60 6.24 10.25
CA ASP A 103 3.61 5.21 10.43
C ASP A 103 3.92 5.14 11.93
N PHE A 104 3.48 4.07 12.57
CA PHE A 104 3.71 3.86 14.00
C PHE A 104 5.03 3.10 14.20
N GLU A 105 6.14 3.71 13.78
CA GLU A 105 7.48 3.37 14.25
C GLU A 105 7.54 3.75 15.74
N ASN A 106 7.40 2.75 16.63
CA ASN A 106 7.80 2.84 18.03
C ASN A 106 9.15 2.16 18.20
#